data_AF-A0A2A2SAV9-F1
#
_entry.id   AF-A0A2A2SAV9-F1
#
_cell.length_a   1.000
_cell.length_b   1.000
_cell.length_c   1.000
_cell.angle_alpha   90.00
_cell.angle_beta   90.00
_cell.angle_gamma   90.00
#
_symmetry.space_group_name_H-M   'P 1'
#
loop_
_entity.id
_entity.type
_entity.pdbx_description
1 polymer ?
#
loop_
_entity_poly.entity_id
_entity_poly.type
_entity_poly.pdbx_seq_one_letter_code
_entity_poly.pdbx_strand_id
1 'polypeptide(L)'
;MAGQGDPALSRAQDLMYDAWDADGPERVALARQALAISPLCADAYVLLADEAADTDEEAVALYQRGVEAGELAIGSGFEERRGEFWGWLETRPYMRARAGLAGTLYRVGEVAQALDHWREMLELNPDDNQGVRHLLAFGLLRSGRSDELRALLRRYRDDGGTAMSYTRALVAFRDAAGNAAELGAEAVAANGYLPAMLSGAARPDPSLDGYVTMGGSDEASWYVDEAGDVWRRTPGAIEWLLETAAATGPKRGRRG
;
A
#
# COMPACT_ATOMS: atom_id res chain seq x y z
N MET A 1 -4.34 12.35 31.57
CA MET A 1 -3.35 11.27 31.70
C MET A 1 -3.93 10.02 31.05
N ALA A 2 -3.84 9.90 29.73
CA ALA A 2 -4.17 8.69 29.00
C ALA A 2 -2.84 8.07 28.55
N GLY A 3 -2.38 7.11 29.32
CA GLY A 3 -1.01 6.58 29.26
C GLY A 3 -0.78 5.50 30.30
N GLN A 4 -1.76 4.60 30.45
CA GLN A 4 -1.72 3.27 31.06
C GLN A 4 -3.14 2.72 30.93
N GLY A 5 -3.25 1.57 30.25
CA GLY A 5 -4.43 1.09 29.50
C GLY A 5 -5.79 1.40 30.13
N ASP A 6 -6.61 2.16 29.40
CA ASP A 6 -8.04 2.28 29.70
C ASP A 6 -8.67 0.88 29.68
N PRO A 7 -9.14 0.36 30.85
CA PRO A 7 -9.70 -0.99 30.91
C PRO A 7 -10.94 -1.18 30.05
N ALA A 8 -11.64 -0.10 29.70
CA ALA A 8 -12.73 -0.17 28.72
C ALA A 8 -12.18 -0.38 27.31
N LEU A 9 -11.16 0.37 26.90
CA LEU A 9 -10.51 0.21 25.61
C LEU A 9 -9.87 -1.17 25.45
N SER A 10 -9.18 -1.70 26.46
CA SER A 10 -8.59 -3.05 26.39
C SER A 10 -9.67 -4.12 26.18
N ARG A 11 -10.79 -4.05 26.91
CA ARG A 11 -11.91 -4.99 26.71
C ARG A 11 -12.58 -4.83 25.35
N ALA A 12 -12.69 -3.60 24.84
CA ALA A 12 -13.20 -3.36 23.50
C ALA A 12 -12.26 -3.97 22.44
N GLN A 13 -10.94 -3.87 22.65
CA GLN A 13 -9.95 -4.47 21.77
C GLN A 13 -9.98 -6.00 21.82
N ASP A 14 -10.20 -6.61 22.98
CA ASP A 14 -10.36 -8.07 23.10
C ASP A 14 -11.54 -8.57 22.26
N LEU A 15 -12.67 -7.85 22.30
CA LEU A 15 -13.81 -8.15 21.42
C LEU A 15 -13.49 -8.01 19.92
N MET A 16 -12.53 -7.16 19.55
CA MET A 16 -12.12 -7.04 18.16
C MET A 16 -11.31 -8.26 17.68
N TYR A 17 -10.55 -8.91 18.57
CA TYR A 17 -9.93 -10.19 18.22
C TYR A 17 -11.00 -11.26 18.00
N ASP A 18 -12.00 -11.35 18.87
CA ASP A 18 -13.16 -12.24 18.67
C ASP A 18 -13.90 -11.92 17.36
N ALA A 19 -14.05 -10.63 17.03
CA ALA A 19 -14.71 -10.19 15.80
C ALA A 19 -13.94 -10.63 14.54
N TRP A 20 -12.60 -10.63 14.56
CA TRP A 20 -11.82 -11.08 13.41
C TRP A 20 -11.81 -12.60 13.24
N ASP A 21 -11.97 -13.36 14.32
CA ASP A 21 -12.11 -14.81 14.30
C ASP A 21 -13.54 -15.28 13.96
N ALA A 22 -14.54 -14.40 14.08
CA ALA A 22 -15.93 -14.69 13.75
C ALA A 22 -16.24 -14.59 12.24
N ASP A 23 -17.38 -15.15 11.83
CA ASP A 23 -17.87 -15.15 10.45
C ASP A 23 -19.17 -14.35 10.29
N GLY A 24 -19.33 -13.73 9.12
CA GLY A 24 -20.60 -13.14 8.69
C GLY A 24 -21.10 -12.01 9.62
N PRO A 25 -22.43 -11.90 9.86
CA PRO A 25 -23.02 -10.76 10.59
C PRO A 25 -22.54 -10.58 12.04
N GLU A 26 -21.96 -11.62 12.65
CA GLU A 26 -21.47 -11.57 14.03
C GLU A 26 -20.30 -10.57 14.18
N ARG A 27 -19.44 -10.47 13.17
CA ARG A 27 -18.28 -9.56 13.12
C ARG A 27 -18.70 -8.11 13.36
N VAL A 28 -19.70 -7.64 12.61
CA VAL A 28 -20.28 -6.30 12.73
C VAL A 28 -20.97 -6.09 14.09
N ALA A 29 -21.63 -7.12 14.63
CA ALA A 29 -22.27 -7.03 15.95
C ALA A 29 -21.23 -6.85 17.07
N LEU A 30 -20.13 -7.61 17.02
CA LEU A 30 -19.01 -7.51 17.96
C LEU A 30 -18.30 -6.17 17.87
N ALA A 31 -18.06 -5.63 16.67
CA ALA A 31 -17.49 -4.30 16.50
C ALA A 31 -18.39 -3.19 17.10
N ARG A 32 -19.71 -3.27 16.89
CA ARG A 32 -20.66 -2.35 17.54
C ARG A 32 -20.65 -2.48 19.07
N GLN A 33 -20.51 -3.70 19.59
CA GLN A 33 -20.39 -3.93 21.02
C GLN A 33 -19.08 -3.35 21.58
N ALA A 34 -17.97 -3.49 20.86
CA ALA A 34 -16.69 -2.88 21.23
C ALA A 34 -16.82 -1.35 21.35
N LEU A 35 -17.48 -0.68 20.39
CA LEU A 35 -17.75 0.76 20.47
C LEU A 35 -18.67 1.16 21.62
N ALA A 36 -19.61 0.30 22.02
CA ALA A 36 -20.45 0.53 23.19
C ALA A 36 -19.66 0.44 24.51
N ILE A 37 -18.58 -0.36 24.53
CA ILE A 37 -17.67 -0.46 25.68
C ILE A 37 -16.69 0.73 25.69
N SER A 38 -16.06 1.03 24.56
CA SER A 38 -15.18 2.18 24.42
C SER A 38 -15.29 2.80 23.03
N PRO A 39 -15.64 4.10 22.94
CA PRO A 39 -15.69 4.80 21.65
C PRO A 39 -14.29 5.05 21.06
N LEU A 40 -13.22 4.71 21.79
CA LEU A 40 -11.83 4.85 21.37
C LEU A 40 -11.29 3.59 20.66
N CYS A 41 -12.11 2.56 20.47
CA CYS A 41 -11.71 1.34 19.75
C CYS A 41 -11.63 1.60 18.24
N ALA A 42 -10.44 2.00 17.76
CA ALA A 42 -10.20 2.32 16.35
C ALA A 42 -10.47 1.13 15.42
N ASP A 43 -10.10 -0.09 15.81
CA ASP A 43 -10.33 -1.29 14.98
C ASP A 43 -11.81 -1.60 14.76
N ALA A 44 -12.68 -1.24 15.71
CA ALA A 44 -14.11 -1.41 15.52
C ALA A 44 -14.63 -0.51 14.39
N TYR A 45 -14.11 0.71 14.28
CA TYR A 45 -14.42 1.59 13.14
C TYR A 45 -13.87 1.05 11.82
N VAL A 46 -12.67 0.46 11.83
CA VAL A 46 -12.08 -0.21 10.65
C VAL A 46 -13.01 -1.31 10.16
N LEU A 47 -13.39 -2.25 11.03
CA LEU A 47 -14.26 -3.36 10.65
C LEU A 47 -15.61 -2.86 10.13
N LEU A 48 -16.19 -1.84 10.77
CA LEU A 48 -17.45 -1.26 10.30
C LEU A 48 -17.31 -0.56 8.95
N ALA A 49 -16.18 0.09 8.68
CA ALA A 49 -15.92 0.71 7.38
C ALA A 49 -15.80 -0.36 6.27
N ASP A 50 -15.17 -1.49 6.57
CA ASP A 50 -14.96 -2.58 5.61
C ASP A 50 -16.22 -3.42 5.36
N GLU A 51 -17.02 -3.67 6.39
CA GLU A 51 -18.08 -4.68 6.34
C GLU A 51 -19.50 -4.13 6.47
N ALA A 52 -19.67 -2.89 6.94
CA ALA A 52 -20.99 -2.32 7.26
C ALA A 52 -21.28 -0.99 6.56
N ALA A 53 -20.31 -0.37 5.89
CA ALA A 53 -20.55 0.81 5.07
C ALA A 53 -21.25 0.42 3.76
N ASP A 54 -22.32 1.14 3.41
CA ASP A 54 -23.04 0.91 2.14
C ASP A 54 -22.39 1.69 0.98
N THR A 55 -21.62 2.73 1.31
CA THR A 55 -20.95 3.62 0.36
C THR A 55 -19.52 3.94 0.76
N ASP A 56 -18.71 4.35 -0.21
CA ASP A 56 -17.34 4.75 0.04
C ASP A 56 -17.27 6.00 0.93
N GLU A 57 -18.23 6.93 0.81
CA GLU A 57 -18.33 8.11 1.65
C GLU A 57 -18.61 7.76 3.11
N GLU A 58 -19.46 6.77 3.36
CA GLU A 58 -19.69 6.23 4.71
C GLU A 58 -18.45 5.53 5.25
N ALA A 59 -17.75 4.76 4.42
CA ALA A 59 -16.48 4.14 4.81
C ALA A 59 -15.43 5.20 5.18
N VAL A 60 -15.30 6.29 4.40
CA VAL A 60 -14.43 7.43 4.75
C VAL A 60 -14.79 7.99 6.12
N ALA A 61 -16.08 8.24 6.40
CA ALA A 61 -16.50 8.78 7.68
C ALA A 61 -16.20 7.85 8.86
N LEU A 62 -16.37 6.53 8.68
CA LEU A 62 -16.03 5.54 9.69
C LEU A 62 -14.51 5.48 9.92
N TYR A 63 -13.72 5.44 8.86
CA TYR A 63 -12.27 5.46 8.95
C TYR A 63 -11.72 6.73 9.61
N GLN A 64 -12.28 7.90 9.30
CA GLN A 64 -11.93 9.17 9.97
C GLN A 64 -12.17 9.07 11.48
N ARG A 65 -13.32 8.54 11.90
CA ARG A 65 -13.59 8.30 13.32
C ARG A 65 -12.62 7.30 13.94
N GLY A 66 -12.21 6.28 13.19
CA GLY A 66 -11.18 5.33 13.61
C GLY A 66 -9.82 5.99 13.84
N VAL A 67 -9.40 6.89 12.94
CA VAL A 67 -8.17 7.67 13.07
C VAL A 67 -8.22 8.58 14.30
N GLU A 68 -9.31 9.34 14.46
CA GLU A 68 -9.52 10.22 15.62
C GLU A 68 -9.53 9.43 16.95
N ALA A 69 -10.25 8.31 16.99
CA ALA A 69 -10.31 7.42 18.15
C ALA A 69 -8.93 6.87 18.52
N GLY A 70 -8.17 6.42 17.51
CA GLY A 70 -6.81 5.90 17.69
C GLY A 70 -5.84 6.96 18.19
N GLU A 71 -5.89 8.17 17.63
CA GLU A 71 -5.04 9.29 18.06
C GLU A 71 -5.30 9.67 19.53
N LEU A 72 -6.58 9.78 19.91
CA LEU A 72 -7.00 10.03 21.29
C LEU A 72 -6.59 8.89 22.24
N ALA A 73 -6.68 7.63 21.80
CA ALA A 73 -6.26 6.47 22.58
C ALA A 73 -4.74 6.45 22.83
N ILE A 74 -3.94 6.83 21.84
CA ILE A 74 -2.48 6.92 21.96
C ILE A 74 -2.09 8.09 22.89
N GLY A 75 -2.80 9.20 22.78
CA GLY A 75 -2.65 10.36 23.66
C GLY A 75 -1.25 10.97 23.62
N SER A 76 -0.70 11.30 24.79
CA SER A 76 0.60 11.98 24.88
C SER A 76 1.77 11.16 24.34
N GLY A 77 1.63 9.83 24.23
CA GLY A 77 2.65 8.96 23.66
C GLY A 77 2.74 9.00 22.13
N PHE A 78 1.94 9.83 21.45
CA PHE A 78 1.92 9.87 19.99
C PHE A 78 3.25 10.35 19.43
N GLU A 79 3.71 11.53 19.83
CA GLU A 79 4.97 12.10 19.36
C GLU A 79 6.18 11.30 19.86
N GLU A 80 6.12 10.78 21.08
CA GLU A 80 7.20 9.96 21.67
C GLU A 80 7.46 8.67 20.87
N ARG A 81 6.43 8.13 20.21
CA ARG A 81 6.51 6.87 19.46
C ARG A 81 6.67 7.10 17.96
N ARG A 82 6.67 8.35 17.49
CA ARG A 82 6.78 8.68 16.06
C ARG A 82 8.05 8.06 15.47
N GLY A 83 7.91 7.35 14.37
CA GLY A 83 9.00 6.57 13.77
C GLY A 83 9.03 5.10 14.21
N GLU A 84 8.32 4.74 15.28
CA GLU A 84 8.32 3.40 15.86
C GLU A 84 6.90 2.82 16.00
N PHE A 85 5.89 3.39 15.32
CA PHE A 85 4.47 3.04 15.52
C PHE A 85 4.18 1.55 15.31
N TRP A 86 4.97 0.81 14.55
CA TRP A 86 4.74 -0.62 14.39
C TRP A 86 5.22 -1.46 15.59
N GLY A 87 6.25 -0.99 16.30
CA GLY A 87 6.82 -1.66 17.47
C GLY A 87 5.88 -1.64 18.68
N TRP A 88 4.95 -0.70 18.73
CA TRP A 88 3.97 -0.55 19.81
C TRP A 88 2.61 -1.11 19.38
N LEU A 89 2.05 -2.03 20.15
CA LEU A 89 0.77 -2.67 19.80
C LEU A 89 -0.38 -1.65 19.83
N GLU A 90 -0.30 -0.69 20.76
CA GLU A 90 -1.30 0.33 21.03
C GLU A 90 -1.49 1.32 19.87
N THR A 91 -0.48 1.48 19.01
CA THR A 91 -0.53 2.37 17.84
C THR A 91 -1.00 1.67 16.57
N ARG A 92 -1.06 0.33 16.55
CA ARG A 92 -1.48 -0.42 15.35
C ARG A 92 -2.94 -0.20 14.94
N PRO A 93 -3.92 -0.11 15.85
CA PRO A 93 -5.30 0.21 15.48
C PRO A 93 -5.42 1.54 14.72
N TYR A 94 -4.69 2.56 15.18
CA TYR A 94 -4.61 3.85 14.49
C TYR A 94 -3.99 3.72 13.08
N MET A 95 -2.90 2.95 12.95
CA MET A 95 -2.23 2.74 11.65
C MET A 95 -3.12 1.97 10.66
N ARG A 96 -3.93 1.01 11.12
CA ARG A 96 -4.94 0.33 10.28
C ARG A 96 -6.05 1.29 9.84
N ALA A 97 -6.59 2.08 10.76
CA ALA A 97 -7.61 3.08 10.41
C ALA A 97 -7.10 4.12 9.40
N ARG A 98 -5.87 4.59 9.57
CA ARG A 98 -5.25 5.54 8.63
C ARG A 98 -4.96 4.92 7.26
N ALA A 99 -4.58 3.64 7.21
CA ALA A 99 -4.40 2.92 5.95
C ALA A 99 -5.70 2.80 5.16
N GLY A 100 -6.77 2.36 5.83
CA GLY A 100 -8.09 2.23 5.23
C GLY A 100 -8.69 3.57 4.80
N LEU A 101 -8.48 4.62 5.59
CA LEU A 101 -8.84 5.99 5.22
C LEU A 101 -8.14 6.42 3.92
N ALA A 102 -6.82 6.26 3.85
CA ALA A 102 -6.03 6.66 2.69
C ALA A 102 -6.45 5.89 1.42
N GLY A 103 -6.63 4.57 1.52
CA GLY A 103 -7.10 3.75 0.39
C GLY A 103 -8.49 4.15 -0.09
N THR A 104 -9.41 4.44 0.82
CA THR A 104 -10.78 4.84 0.50
C THR A 104 -10.83 6.24 -0.11
N LEU A 105 -10.08 7.19 0.45
CA LEU A 105 -9.92 8.53 -0.14
C LEU A 105 -9.37 8.47 -1.56
N TYR A 106 -8.38 7.60 -1.81
CA TYR A 106 -7.83 7.43 -3.15
C TYR A 106 -8.88 6.92 -4.14
N ARG A 107 -9.70 5.95 -3.73
CA ARG A 107 -10.77 5.36 -4.55
C ARG A 107 -11.87 6.37 -4.92
N VAL A 108 -12.26 7.23 -3.99
CA VAL A 108 -13.24 8.31 -4.25
C VAL A 108 -12.66 9.53 -4.97
N GLY A 109 -11.38 9.48 -5.34
CA GLY A 109 -10.73 10.54 -6.12
C GLY A 109 -10.15 11.69 -5.28
N GLU A 110 -10.18 11.60 -3.95
CA GLU A 110 -9.52 12.51 -3.02
C GLU A 110 -8.01 12.24 -2.94
N VAL A 111 -7.37 12.21 -4.11
CA VAL A 111 -5.99 11.73 -4.29
C VAL A 111 -5.00 12.50 -3.42
N ALA A 112 -5.10 13.83 -3.36
CA ALA A 112 -4.15 14.63 -2.58
C ALA A 112 -4.15 14.23 -1.09
N GLN A 113 -5.35 14.05 -0.50
CA GLN A 113 -5.49 13.67 0.90
C GLN A 113 -4.98 12.25 1.15
N ALA A 114 -5.25 11.31 0.24
CA ALA A 114 -4.72 9.95 0.33
C ALA A 114 -3.19 9.92 0.36
N LEU A 115 -2.53 10.68 -0.53
CA LEU A 115 -1.07 10.78 -0.54
C LEU A 115 -0.54 11.38 0.77
N ASP A 116 -1.22 12.37 1.34
CA ASP A 116 -0.81 12.99 2.62
C ASP A 116 -0.90 11.98 3.77
N HIS A 117 -1.95 11.16 3.82
CA HIS A 117 -2.06 10.09 4.81
C HIS A 117 -0.96 9.03 4.66
N TRP A 118 -0.68 8.57 3.44
CA TRP A 118 0.41 7.60 3.22
C TRP A 118 1.78 8.18 3.57
N ARG A 119 2.06 9.45 3.22
CA ARG A 119 3.31 10.11 3.64
C ARG A 119 3.43 10.14 5.15
N GLU A 120 2.38 10.53 5.85
CA GLU A 120 2.37 10.56 7.30
C GLU A 120 2.57 9.16 7.89
N MET A 121 1.96 8.13 7.33
CA MET A 121 2.21 6.74 7.75
C MET A 121 3.68 6.33 7.62
N LEU A 122 4.39 6.78 6.57
CA LEU A 122 5.82 6.52 6.40
C LEU A 122 6.70 7.31 7.39
N GLU A 123 6.24 8.45 7.89
CA GLU A 123 6.92 9.16 8.98
C GLU A 123 6.68 8.48 10.33
N LEU A 124 5.48 7.97 10.56
CA LEU A 124 5.11 7.23 11.78
C LEU A 124 5.76 5.85 11.84
N ASN A 125 5.93 5.20 10.68
CA ASN A 125 6.56 3.90 10.50
C ASN A 125 7.45 3.87 9.23
N PRO A 126 8.72 4.33 9.33
CA PRO A 126 9.67 4.35 8.22
C PRO A 126 9.99 2.98 7.62
N ASP A 127 9.95 1.92 8.42
CA ASP A 127 10.16 0.53 7.97
C ASP A 127 8.99 0.01 7.13
N ASP A 128 7.86 0.73 7.16
CA ASP A 128 6.69 0.52 6.31
C ASP A 128 6.23 -0.95 6.27
N ASN A 129 5.95 -1.49 7.45
CA ASN A 129 5.46 -2.86 7.60
C ASN A 129 4.11 -3.11 6.91
N GLN A 130 3.37 -2.06 6.57
CA GLN A 130 2.09 -2.13 5.85
C GLN A 130 2.24 -1.97 4.33
N GLY A 131 3.46 -1.70 3.83
CA GLY A 131 3.73 -1.59 2.40
C GLY A 131 3.13 -0.34 1.72
N VAL A 132 2.79 0.72 2.47
CA VAL A 132 2.13 1.91 1.90
C VAL A 132 3.05 2.70 0.97
N ARG A 133 4.38 2.47 1.00
CA ARG A 133 5.33 3.08 0.07
C ARG A 133 5.03 2.71 -1.38
N HIS A 134 4.50 1.51 -1.65
CA HIS A 134 4.15 1.10 -3.01
C HIS A 134 2.92 1.86 -3.51
N LEU A 135 1.88 1.97 -2.67
CA LEU A 135 0.67 2.76 -2.96
C LEU A 135 0.99 4.24 -3.19
N LEU A 136 1.84 4.81 -2.32
CA LEU A 136 2.30 6.19 -2.48
C LEU A 136 3.10 6.36 -3.77
N ALA A 137 3.97 5.41 -4.14
CA ALA A 137 4.72 5.46 -5.39
C ALA A 137 3.79 5.48 -6.61
N PHE A 138 2.76 4.62 -6.64
CA PHE A 138 1.78 4.59 -7.73
C PHE A 138 0.95 5.87 -7.80
N GLY A 139 0.47 6.36 -6.66
CA GLY A 139 -0.29 7.61 -6.59
C GLY A 139 0.52 8.82 -7.07
N LEU A 140 1.79 8.93 -6.65
CA LEU A 140 2.71 9.98 -7.12
C LEU A 140 3.02 9.85 -8.61
N LEU A 141 3.23 8.63 -9.08
CA LEU A 141 3.49 8.32 -10.49
C LEU A 141 2.30 8.71 -11.39
N ARG A 142 1.06 8.36 -11.01
CA ARG A 142 -0.16 8.68 -11.77
C ARG A 142 -0.51 10.15 -11.75
N SER A 143 -0.24 10.84 -10.63
CA SER A 143 -0.49 12.27 -10.47
C SER A 143 0.63 13.17 -11.04
N GLY A 144 1.70 12.58 -11.59
CA GLY A 144 2.80 13.34 -12.20
C GLY A 144 3.65 14.13 -11.20
N ARG A 145 3.62 13.76 -9.91
CA ARG A 145 4.39 14.40 -8.83
C ARG A 145 5.83 13.87 -8.83
N SER A 146 6.57 14.18 -9.90
CA SER A 146 7.87 13.56 -10.22
C SER A 146 8.93 13.76 -9.15
N ASP A 147 9.06 14.97 -8.58
CA ASP A 147 10.12 15.24 -7.59
C ASP A 147 9.88 14.50 -6.27
N GLU A 148 8.62 14.43 -5.85
CA GLU A 148 8.20 13.66 -4.69
C GLU A 148 8.42 12.16 -4.91
N LEU A 149 8.05 11.65 -6.09
CA LEU A 149 8.30 10.25 -6.45
C LEU A 149 9.79 9.94 -6.41
N ARG A 150 10.65 10.78 -7.01
CA ARG A 150 12.10 10.59 -6.97
C ARG A 150 12.63 10.61 -5.54
N ALA A 151 12.09 11.44 -4.66
CA ALA A 151 12.47 11.45 -3.24
C ALA A 151 12.10 10.14 -2.55
N LEU A 152 10.89 9.63 -2.78
CA LEU A 152 10.44 8.34 -2.24
C LEU A 152 11.31 7.18 -2.75
N LEU A 153 11.59 7.14 -4.05
CA LEU A 153 12.43 6.11 -4.66
C LEU A 153 13.87 6.13 -4.12
N ARG A 154 14.41 7.30 -3.77
CA ARG A 154 15.73 7.41 -3.10
C ARG A 154 15.69 6.92 -1.66
N ARG A 155 14.62 7.21 -0.92
CA ARG A 155 14.42 6.75 0.47
C ARG A 155 14.38 5.22 0.54
N TYR A 156 13.66 4.59 -0.38
CA TYR A 156 13.48 3.13 -0.47
C TYR A 156 14.26 2.52 -1.65
N ARG A 157 15.51 2.97 -1.87
CA ARG A 157 16.35 2.52 -2.99
C ARG A 157 16.72 1.03 -2.92
N ASP A 158 16.75 0.48 -1.71
CA ASP A 158 17.15 -0.92 -1.45
C ASP A 158 15.96 -1.88 -1.56
N ASP A 159 14.72 -1.37 -1.76
CA ASP A 159 13.56 -2.21 -2.07
C ASP A 159 13.64 -2.70 -3.53
N GLY A 160 13.84 -4.01 -3.69
CA GLY A 160 13.91 -4.70 -4.97
C GLY A 160 12.59 -5.29 -5.46
N GLY A 161 11.48 -5.09 -4.75
CA GLY A 161 10.17 -5.59 -5.14
C GLY A 161 9.68 -5.03 -6.47
N THR A 162 8.67 -5.68 -7.08
CA THR A 162 8.20 -5.35 -8.43
C THR A 162 7.74 -3.89 -8.53
N ALA A 163 6.99 -3.41 -7.54
CA ALA A 163 6.50 -2.03 -7.49
C ALA A 163 7.62 -1.00 -7.56
N MET A 164 8.67 -1.16 -6.77
CA MET A 164 9.74 -0.18 -6.65
C MET A 164 10.71 -0.25 -7.83
N SER A 165 11.12 -1.46 -8.21
CA SER A 165 12.07 -1.68 -9.31
C SER A 165 11.52 -1.18 -10.66
N TYR A 166 10.29 -1.55 -11.02
CA TYR A 166 9.68 -1.08 -12.27
C TYR A 166 9.35 0.41 -12.26
N THR A 167 8.95 0.97 -11.12
CA THR A 167 8.71 2.42 -11.02
C THR A 167 10.02 3.21 -11.15
N ARG A 168 11.14 2.73 -10.57
CA ARG A 168 12.48 3.30 -10.80
C ARG A 168 12.87 3.23 -12.27
N ALA A 169 12.68 2.08 -12.90
CA ALA A 169 13.01 1.87 -14.31
C ALA A 169 12.23 2.85 -15.23
N LEU A 170 10.92 3.00 -15.02
CA LEU A 170 10.10 3.92 -15.80
C LEU A 170 10.51 5.39 -15.60
N VAL A 171 10.81 5.80 -14.36
CA VAL A 171 11.28 7.16 -14.07
C VAL A 171 12.63 7.40 -14.74
N ALA A 172 13.57 6.47 -14.64
CA ALA A 172 14.88 6.57 -15.29
C ALA A 172 14.78 6.66 -16.83
N PHE A 173 13.87 5.89 -17.43
CA PHE A 173 13.56 5.97 -18.86
C PHE A 173 13.04 7.35 -19.26
N ARG A 174 12.04 7.87 -18.53
CA ARG A 174 11.47 9.21 -18.78
C ARG A 174 12.49 10.33 -18.66
N ASP A 175 13.40 10.19 -17.71
CA ASP A 175 14.45 11.16 -17.42
C ASP A 175 15.66 11.03 -18.37
N ALA A 176 15.66 10.05 -19.28
CA ALA A 176 16.81 9.68 -20.10
C ALA A 176 18.10 9.50 -19.26
N ALA A 177 17.96 8.91 -18.07
CA ALA A 177 19.06 8.70 -17.14
C ALA A 177 20.09 7.72 -17.72
N GLY A 178 21.37 7.99 -17.51
CA GLY A 178 22.47 7.16 -18.04
C GLY A 178 22.46 5.70 -17.56
N ASN A 179 21.80 5.42 -16.43
CA ASN A 179 21.63 4.09 -15.86
C ASN A 179 20.24 3.47 -16.11
N ALA A 180 19.42 4.05 -17.01
CA ALA A 180 18.07 3.53 -17.28
C ALA A 180 18.09 2.05 -17.70
N ALA A 181 19.04 1.65 -18.56
CA ALA A 181 19.17 0.26 -19.02
C ALA A 181 19.51 -0.72 -17.88
N GLU A 182 20.33 -0.30 -16.92
CA GLU A 182 20.67 -1.09 -15.73
C GLU A 182 19.43 -1.29 -14.84
N LEU A 183 18.72 -0.20 -14.52
CA LEU A 183 17.49 -0.25 -13.72
C LEU A 183 16.38 -1.05 -14.41
N GLY A 184 16.28 -0.96 -15.74
CA GLY A 184 15.36 -1.80 -16.52
C GLY A 184 15.72 -3.28 -16.44
N ALA A 185 17.01 -3.62 -16.52
CA ALA A 185 17.47 -5.00 -16.38
C ALA A 185 17.21 -5.55 -14.97
N GLU A 186 17.44 -4.75 -13.92
CA GLU A 186 17.11 -5.10 -12.54
C GLU A 186 15.62 -5.34 -12.36
N ALA A 187 14.77 -4.47 -12.91
CA ALA A 187 13.31 -4.63 -12.87
C ALA A 187 12.87 -5.94 -13.55
N VAL A 188 13.37 -6.22 -14.76
CA VAL A 188 13.06 -7.48 -15.46
C VAL A 188 13.54 -8.70 -14.66
N ALA A 189 14.70 -8.61 -14.00
CA ALA A 189 15.20 -9.68 -13.15
C ALA A 189 14.35 -9.88 -11.89
N ALA A 190 13.81 -8.80 -11.31
CA ALA A 190 12.91 -8.87 -10.16
C ALA A 190 11.57 -9.53 -10.52
N ASN A 191 11.01 -9.21 -11.70
CA ASN A 191 9.80 -9.85 -12.18
C ASN A 191 9.74 -9.90 -13.72
N GLY A 192 10.01 -11.08 -14.28
CA GLY A 192 10.08 -11.29 -15.72
C GLY A 192 8.72 -11.40 -16.43
N TYR A 193 7.60 -11.42 -15.70
CA TYR A 193 6.26 -11.52 -16.29
C TYR A 193 5.77 -10.18 -16.85
N LEU A 194 6.21 -9.07 -16.25
CA LEU A 194 5.69 -7.74 -16.58
C LEU A 194 5.90 -7.27 -18.01
N PRO A 195 7.04 -7.51 -18.70
CA PRO A 195 7.19 -7.09 -20.09
C PRO A 195 6.11 -7.69 -21.00
N ALA A 196 5.77 -8.98 -20.79
CA ALA A 196 4.73 -9.65 -21.56
C ALA A 196 3.33 -9.15 -21.19
N MET A 197 3.05 -8.88 -19.92
CA MET A 197 1.74 -8.36 -19.49
C MET A 197 1.51 -6.90 -19.93
N LEU A 198 2.51 -6.02 -19.77
CA LEU A 198 2.42 -4.60 -20.16
C LEU A 198 2.25 -4.42 -21.67
N SER A 199 2.88 -5.29 -22.47
CA SER A 199 2.72 -5.31 -23.93
C SER A 199 1.43 -5.98 -24.41
N GLY A 200 0.68 -6.62 -23.52
CA GLY A 200 -0.54 -7.38 -23.84
C GLY A 200 -0.29 -8.76 -24.47
N ALA A 201 0.95 -9.23 -24.50
CA ALA A 201 1.31 -10.58 -24.97
C ALA A 201 0.91 -11.69 -23.97
N ALA A 202 0.78 -11.34 -22.69
CA ALA A 202 0.24 -12.20 -21.64
C ALA A 202 -0.95 -11.51 -20.95
N ARG A 203 -1.89 -12.31 -20.45
CA ARG A 203 -3.02 -11.80 -19.68
C ARG A 203 -2.63 -11.64 -18.20
N PRO A 204 -3.22 -10.67 -17.48
CA PRO A 204 -3.14 -10.63 -16.03
C PRO A 204 -3.71 -11.92 -15.40
N ASP A 205 -3.10 -12.32 -14.31
CA ASP A 205 -3.35 -13.48 -13.46
C ASP A 205 -3.41 -12.99 -12.01
N PRO A 206 -4.50 -12.30 -11.60
CA PRO A 206 -4.58 -11.66 -10.30
C PRO A 206 -4.66 -12.69 -9.16
N SER A 207 -4.17 -12.30 -7.99
CA SER A 207 -4.36 -13.08 -6.76
C SER A 207 -5.85 -13.27 -6.44
N LEU A 208 -6.20 -14.46 -5.95
CA LEU A 208 -7.56 -14.82 -5.56
C LEU A 208 -7.79 -14.75 -4.04
N ASP A 209 -6.73 -14.70 -3.25
CA ASP A 209 -6.77 -14.70 -1.78
C ASP A 209 -6.25 -13.38 -1.18
N GLY A 210 -5.88 -12.41 -2.02
CA GLY A 210 -5.37 -11.10 -1.61
C GLY A 210 -3.87 -11.09 -1.29
N TYR A 211 -3.19 -12.24 -1.34
CA TYR A 211 -1.75 -12.32 -1.19
C TYR A 211 -1.06 -12.35 -2.55
N VAL A 212 0.03 -11.59 -2.68
CA VAL A 212 0.87 -11.61 -3.87
C VAL A 212 2.17 -12.36 -3.60
N THR A 213 2.58 -13.18 -4.57
CA THR A 213 3.84 -13.91 -4.56
C THR A 213 4.95 -12.99 -5.02
N MET A 214 5.98 -12.80 -4.20
CA MET A 214 7.14 -11.99 -4.57
C MET A 214 7.81 -12.52 -5.86
N GLY A 215 7.88 -11.68 -6.89
CA GLY A 215 8.36 -12.02 -8.23
C GLY A 215 7.40 -12.88 -9.07
N GLY A 216 6.18 -13.10 -8.60
CA GLY A 216 5.15 -13.93 -9.22
C GLY A 216 4.36 -13.23 -10.33
N SER A 217 3.53 -14.00 -11.04
CA SER A 217 2.60 -13.49 -12.04
C SER A 217 1.47 -12.65 -11.42
N ASP A 218 1.07 -12.97 -10.20
CA ASP A 218 0.10 -12.24 -9.39
C ASP A 218 0.59 -10.86 -8.98
N GLU A 219 1.84 -10.73 -8.51
CA GLU A 219 2.46 -9.44 -8.22
C GLU A 219 2.61 -8.58 -9.49
N ALA A 220 2.98 -9.21 -10.61
CA ALA A 220 3.03 -8.55 -11.91
C ALA A 220 1.64 -8.02 -12.33
N SER A 221 0.59 -8.82 -12.11
CA SER A 221 -0.78 -8.45 -12.45
C SER A 221 -1.24 -7.26 -11.62
N TRP A 222 -0.97 -7.28 -10.32
CA TRP A 222 -1.24 -6.15 -9.44
C TRP A 222 -0.53 -4.87 -9.90
N TYR A 223 0.75 -4.96 -10.28
CA TYR A 223 1.48 -3.81 -10.82
C TYR A 223 0.85 -3.25 -12.11
N VAL A 224 0.36 -4.12 -13.01
CA VAL A 224 -0.31 -3.69 -14.25
C VAL A 224 -1.58 -2.92 -13.94
N ASP A 225 -2.35 -3.33 -12.94
CA ASP A 225 -3.58 -2.65 -12.52
C ASP A 225 -3.27 -1.26 -11.94
N GLU A 226 -2.18 -1.16 -11.17
CA GLU A 226 -1.81 0.08 -10.48
C GLU A 226 -1.09 1.11 -11.38
N ALA A 227 -0.22 0.66 -12.28
CA ALA A 227 0.68 1.54 -13.04
C ALA A 227 0.72 1.26 -14.55
N GLY A 228 0.05 0.22 -15.05
CA GLY A 228 0.12 -0.16 -16.47
C GLY A 228 -0.40 0.90 -17.43
N ASP A 229 -1.37 1.71 -17.00
CA ASP A 229 -1.86 2.86 -17.78
C ASP A 229 -0.81 3.96 -17.92
N VAL A 230 0.05 4.14 -16.93
CA VAL A 230 1.15 5.09 -16.97
C VAL A 230 2.22 4.64 -17.98
N TRP A 231 2.54 3.36 -18.01
CA TRP A 231 3.44 2.78 -19.03
C TRP A 231 2.89 2.99 -20.44
N ARG A 232 1.61 2.63 -20.68
CA ARG A 232 0.96 2.82 -21.99
C ARG A 232 0.91 4.28 -22.46
N ARG A 233 0.80 5.22 -21.52
CA ARG A 233 0.80 6.66 -21.81
C ARG A 233 2.20 7.25 -21.96
N THR A 234 3.26 6.49 -21.70
CA THR A 234 4.65 6.93 -21.85
C THR A 234 5.19 6.45 -23.20
N PRO A 235 5.41 7.35 -24.18
CA PRO A 235 5.85 6.94 -25.51
C PRO A 235 7.17 6.15 -25.49
N GLY A 236 7.19 4.99 -26.14
CA GLY A 236 8.38 4.15 -26.27
C GLY A 236 8.75 3.33 -25.02
N ALA A 237 8.05 3.49 -23.89
CA ALA A 237 8.43 2.84 -22.65
C ALA A 237 8.24 1.31 -22.70
N ILE A 238 7.16 0.84 -23.33
CA ILE A 238 6.89 -0.59 -23.45
C ILE A 238 7.86 -1.24 -24.43
N GLU A 239 8.12 -0.60 -25.57
CA GLU A 239 9.10 -1.07 -26.56
C GLU A 239 10.50 -1.16 -25.95
N TRP A 240 10.91 -0.12 -25.23
CA TRP A 240 12.18 -0.10 -24.50
C TRP A 240 12.28 -1.22 -23.45
N LEU A 241 11.21 -1.48 -22.70
CA LEU A 241 11.19 -2.55 -21.70
C LEU A 241 11.30 -3.93 -22.37
N LEU A 242 10.64 -4.15 -23.51
CA LEU A 242 10.73 -5.39 -24.27
C LEU A 242 12.14 -5.63 -24.81
N GLU A 243 12.78 -4.58 -25.35
CA GLU A 243 14.17 -4.66 -25.81
C GLU A 243 15.13 -4.98 -24.65
N THR A 244 14.91 -4.35 -23.50
CA THR A 244 15.66 -4.61 -22.27
C THR A 244 15.49 -6.08 -21.83
N ALA A 245 14.27 -6.60 -21.83
CA ALA A 245 13.99 -7.99 -21.47
C ALA A 245 14.60 -9.00 -22.45
N ALA A 246 14.61 -8.69 -23.75
CA ALA A 246 15.25 -9.52 -24.75
C ALA A 246 16.78 -9.57 -24.59
N ALA A 247 17.40 -8.46 -24.15
CA ALA A 247 18.83 -8.39 -23.90
C ALA A 247 19.27 -9.12 -22.62
N THR A 248 18.40 -9.20 -21.61
CA THR A 248 18.68 -9.86 -20.32
C THR A 248 18.29 -11.34 -20.27
N GLY A 249 17.44 -11.81 -21.19
CA GLY A 249 17.04 -13.21 -21.28
C GLY A 249 18.22 -14.17 -21.48
N PRO A 250 18.07 -15.47 -21.13
CA PRO A 250 19.15 -16.44 -21.28
C PRO A 250 19.62 -16.49 -22.74
N LYS A 251 20.90 -16.19 -22.98
CA LYS A 251 21.53 -16.34 -24.30
C LYS A 251 21.24 -17.76 -24.78
N ARG A 252 20.37 -17.91 -25.77
CA ARG A 252 20.15 -19.19 -26.45
C ARG A 252 21.51 -19.66 -26.96
N GLY A 253 22.08 -20.67 -26.30
CA GLY A 253 23.31 -21.30 -26.73
C GLY A 253 23.16 -21.72 -28.19
N ARG A 254 24.05 -21.22 -29.05
CA ARG A 254 24.23 -21.77 -30.40
C ARG A 254 24.46 -23.28 -30.24
N ARG A 255 23.47 -24.09 -30.64
CA ARG A 255 23.72 -25.50 -30.93
C ARG A 255 24.67 -25.51 -32.12
N GLY A 256 25.91 -25.94 -31.87
CA GLY A 256 26.86 -26.33 -32.91
C GLY A 256 26.45 -27.65 -33.56
#